data_AF-M7T8N1-F1
#
_entry.id   AF-M7T8N1-F1
#
_cell.length_a   1.000
_cell.length_b   1.000
_cell.length_c   1.000
_cell.angle_alpha   90.00
_cell.angle_beta   90.00
_cell.angle_gamma   90.00
#
_symmetry.space_group_name_H-M   'P 1'
#
loop_
_entity.id
_entity.type
_entity.pdbx_description
1 polymer ?
#
loop_
_entity_poly.entity_id
_entity_poly.type
_entity_poly.pdbx_seq_one_letter_code
_entity_poly.pdbx_strand_id
1 'polypeptide(L)'
;MLPSGRSAMFPRLARVNHSCRPNAAHLWNPAARGDRVDWVAARDIEAGEEITVTYVNLLMTAAERQQRLAQYGFTCDCAVCVDQGETDSRRARMGVLLLTLNENPEGRGNDGIAALGENLQLLRWAEELVQMLEEEALVDYLPQAYGYAGKLSSVLGDDEAAMDWRRKEAEILSI
;
A
#
# COMPACT_ATOMS: atom_id res chain seq x y z
N MET A 1 13.99 0.21 -8.04
CA MET A 1 14.62 -0.76 -8.98
C MET A 1 13.54 -1.16 -9.96
N LEU A 2 13.79 -1.12 -11.27
CA LEU A 2 12.83 -1.59 -12.27
C LEU A 2 12.62 -3.11 -12.08
N PRO A 3 11.48 -3.69 -12.51
CA PRO A 3 11.26 -5.14 -12.41
C PRO A 3 12.36 -5.97 -13.09
N SER A 4 13.06 -5.38 -14.05
CA SER A 4 14.22 -5.99 -14.71
C SER A 4 15.50 -6.03 -13.84
N GLY A 5 15.46 -5.61 -12.57
CA GLY A 5 16.64 -5.48 -11.70
C GLY A 5 17.54 -4.29 -12.03
N ARG A 6 17.14 -3.42 -12.97
CA ARG A 6 17.94 -2.26 -13.42
C ARG A 6 17.63 -1.03 -12.57
N SER A 7 18.61 -0.13 -12.46
CA SER A 7 18.42 1.20 -11.90
C SER A 7 18.18 2.21 -13.02
N ALA A 8 17.30 3.18 -12.78
CA ALA A 8 16.99 4.26 -13.71
C ALA A 8 16.94 5.59 -12.96
N MET A 9 17.26 6.67 -13.66
CA MET A 9 17.18 8.04 -13.14
C MET A 9 16.08 8.80 -13.86
N PHE A 10 15.24 9.48 -13.09
CA PHE A 10 14.14 10.30 -13.60
C PHE A 10 14.29 11.74 -13.07
N PRO A 11 15.07 12.61 -13.73
CA PRO A 11 15.41 13.94 -13.20
C PRO A 11 14.22 14.85 -12.90
N ARG A 12 13.08 14.65 -13.59
CA ARG A 12 11.83 15.36 -13.29
C ARG A 12 11.21 14.90 -11.98
N LEU A 13 11.19 13.58 -11.73
CA LEU A 13 10.65 12.99 -10.51
C LEU A 13 11.56 13.23 -9.30
N ALA A 14 12.86 13.35 -9.52
CA ALA A 14 13.83 13.66 -8.47
C ALA A 14 13.65 15.05 -7.81
N ARG A 15 12.72 15.87 -8.31
CA ARG A 15 12.37 17.18 -7.72
C ARG A 15 11.23 17.09 -6.70
N VAL A 16 10.51 15.98 -6.66
CA VAL A 16 9.32 15.85 -5.82
C VAL A 16 9.75 15.48 -4.41
N ASN A 17 9.34 16.29 -3.44
CA ASN A 17 9.70 16.12 -2.03
C ASN A 17 8.99 14.94 -1.36
N HIS A 18 9.51 14.59 -0.18
CA HIS A 18 8.98 13.53 0.64
C HIS A 18 7.81 13.99 1.53
N SER A 19 6.82 13.12 1.74
CA SER A 19 5.91 13.16 2.88
C SER A 19 5.62 11.75 3.39
N CYS A 20 5.48 11.57 4.71
CA CYS A 20 4.98 10.31 5.29
C CYS A 20 3.46 10.15 5.15
N ARG A 21 2.76 11.17 4.63
CA ARG A 21 1.37 11.12 4.15
C ARG A 21 1.33 11.76 2.76
N PRO A 22 1.88 11.08 1.74
CA PRO A 22 2.02 11.65 0.42
C PRO A 22 0.66 11.88 -0.24
N ASN A 23 0.61 12.79 -1.21
CA ASN A 23 -0.58 13.02 -2.05
C ASN A 23 -0.41 12.46 -3.46
N ALA A 24 0.76 11.91 -3.79
CA ALA A 24 0.99 11.11 -4.97
C ALA A 24 1.67 9.78 -4.61
N ALA A 25 1.39 8.76 -5.39
CA ALA A 25 1.97 7.42 -5.27
C ALA A 25 2.62 7.02 -6.60
N HIS A 26 3.65 6.20 -6.55
CA HIS A 26 4.26 5.65 -7.77
C HIS A 26 3.79 4.21 -7.93
N LEU A 27 2.98 3.96 -8.94
CA LEU A 27 2.46 2.63 -9.22
C LEU A 27 3.23 2.02 -10.37
N TRP A 28 3.62 0.75 -10.18
CA TRP A 28 4.14 -0.03 -11.27
C TRP A 28 2.96 -0.65 -12.02
N ASN A 29 2.74 -0.23 -13.26
CA ASN A 29 1.77 -0.86 -14.15
C ASN A 29 2.46 -2.04 -14.88
N PRO A 30 2.19 -3.31 -14.50
CA PRO A 30 2.81 -4.46 -15.15
C PRO A 30 2.37 -4.66 -16.60
N ALA A 31 1.24 -4.06 -17.01
CA ALA A 31 0.75 -4.09 -18.39
C ALA A 31 1.35 -2.97 -19.26
N ALA A 32 1.95 -1.94 -18.65
CA ALA A 32 2.62 -0.88 -19.39
C ALA A 32 3.85 -1.45 -20.11
N ARG A 33 3.90 -1.30 -21.44
CA ARG A 33 5.06 -1.69 -22.24
C ARG A 33 6.20 -0.69 -22.00
N GLY A 34 7.32 -1.16 -21.44
CA GLY A 34 8.57 -0.41 -21.33
C GLY A 34 8.95 -0.02 -19.89
N ASP A 35 10.04 0.73 -19.74
CA ASP A 35 10.57 1.21 -18.45
C ASP A 35 9.86 2.52 -18.01
N ARG A 36 8.53 2.53 -18.00
CA ARG A 36 7.69 3.67 -17.57
C ARG A 36 7.37 3.54 -16.08
N VAL A 37 7.35 4.68 -15.37
CA VAL A 37 6.87 4.77 -13.99
C VAL A 37 5.69 5.74 -13.99
N ASP A 38 4.55 5.28 -13.48
CA ASP A 38 3.34 6.08 -13.39
C ASP A 38 3.14 6.62 -11.99
N TRP A 39 2.76 7.89 -11.95
CA TRP A 39 2.47 8.59 -10.71
C TRP A 39 1.01 8.98 -10.73
N VAL A 40 0.30 8.57 -9.69
CA VAL A 40 -1.12 8.82 -9.54
C VAL A 40 -1.34 9.72 -8.33
N ALA A 41 -2.37 10.54 -8.38
CA ALA A 41 -2.84 11.23 -7.19
C ALA A 41 -3.37 10.18 -6.21
N ALA A 42 -2.88 10.21 -4.97
CA ALA A 42 -3.32 9.33 -3.90
C ALA A 42 -4.59 9.85 -3.19
N ARG A 43 -4.91 11.14 -3.40
CA ARG A 43 -6.10 11.85 -2.93
C ARG A 43 -6.28 13.10 -3.79
N ASP A 44 -7.39 13.82 -3.59
CA ASP A 44 -7.56 15.13 -4.19
C ASP A 44 -6.39 16.06 -3.80
N ILE A 45 -5.88 16.79 -4.80
CA ILE A 45 -4.75 17.72 -4.71
C ILE A 45 -5.24 19.09 -5.13
N GLU A 46 -5.19 20.05 -4.21
CA GLU A 46 -5.68 21.40 -4.45
C GLU A 46 -4.72 22.22 -5.33
N ALA A 47 -5.24 23.24 -6.00
CA ALA A 47 -4.42 24.14 -6.81
C ALA A 47 -3.39 24.87 -5.93
N GLY A 48 -2.10 24.67 -6.23
CA GLY A 48 -0.99 25.23 -5.45
C GLY A 48 -0.52 24.36 -4.29
N GLU A 49 -1.17 23.22 -4.03
CA GLU A 49 -0.66 22.22 -3.11
C GLU A 49 0.61 21.55 -3.67
N GLU A 50 1.61 21.35 -2.82
CA GLU A 50 2.84 20.67 -3.22
C GLU A 50 2.58 19.17 -3.45
N ILE A 51 3.02 18.65 -4.60
CA ILE A 51 3.01 17.21 -4.87
C ILE A 51 4.15 16.55 -4.09
N THR A 52 3.83 15.52 -3.29
CA THR A 52 4.77 14.79 -2.45
C THR A 52 4.61 13.29 -2.61
N VAL A 53 5.71 12.55 -2.44
CA VAL A 53 5.74 11.07 -2.44
C VAL A 53 6.43 10.51 -1.20
N THR A 54 6.40 9.19 -1.02
CA THR A 54 7.21 8.54 0.01
C THR A 54 8.58 8.12 -0.52
N TYR A 55 9.63 8.28 0.30
CA TYR A 55 10.97 7.75 0.04
C TYR A 55 11.27 6.49 0.87
N VAL A 56 10.36 6.14 1.77
CA VAL A 56 10.53 5.09 2.78
C VAL A 56 9.29 4.20 2.82
N ASN A 57 9.42 3.04 3.45
CA ASN A 57 8.25 2.22 3.76
C ASN A 57 7.39 2.97 4.80
N LEU A 58 6.13 3.26 4.44
CA LEU A 58 5.21 4.02 5.28
C LEU A 58 4.71 3.22 6.49
N LEU A 59 4.81 1.89 6.46
CA LEU A 59 4.39 1.01 7.57
C LEU A 59 5.44 0.90 8.70
N MET A 60 6.60 1.55 8.54
CA MET A 60 7.60 1.70 9.61
C MET A 60 7.14 2.71 10.67
N THR A 61 7.67 2.59 11.89
CA THR A 61 7.49 3.60 12.96
C THR A 61 8.11 4.95 12.57
N ALA A 62 7.71 6.03 13.23
CA ALA A 62 8.24 7.36 12.98
C ALA A 62 9.75 7.40 13.18
N ALA A 63 10.26 6.77 14.24
CA ALA A 63 11.69 6.68 14.51
C ALA A 63 12.47 5.97 13.37
N GLU A 64 11.96 4.85 12.89
CA GLU A 64 12.57 4.12 11.77
C GLU A 64 12.51 4.92 10.46
N ARG A 65 11.39 5.60 10.17
CA ARG A 65 11.27 6.48 9.01
C ARG A 65 12.30 7.62 9.09
N GLN A 66 12.47 8.28 10.23
CA GLN A 66 13.49 9.32 10.40
C GLN A 66 14.91 8.79 10.17
N GLN A 67 15.24 7.62 10.74
CA GLN A 67 16.54 7.00 10.53
C GLN A 67 16.80 6.71 9.04
N ARG A 68 15.79 6.23 8.31
CA ARG A 68 15.88 5.98 6.87
C ARG A 68 15.98 7.28 6.06
N LEU A 69 15.29 8.33 6.47
CA LEU A 69 15.30 9.61 5.77
C LEU A 69 16.60 10.40 5.96
N ALA A 70 17.36 10.14 7.03
CA ALA A 70 18.64 10.79 7.30
C ALA A 70 19.64 10.68 6.13
N GLN A 71 19.56 9.62 5.32
CA GLN A 71 20.41 9.45 4.11
C GLN A 71 20.19 10.54 3.04
N TYR A 72 19.03 11.21 3.07
CA TYR A 72 18.69 12.31 2.17
C TYR A 72 19.07 13.69 2.73
N GLY A 73 19.65 13.75 3.93
CA GLY A 73 20.15 14.99 4.52
C GLY A 73 19.07 15.92 5.08
N PHE A 74 17.89 15.41 5.44
CA PHE A 74 16.82 16.18 6.08
C PHE A 74 16.14 15.40 7.22
N THR A 75 15.40 16.12 8.07
CA THR A 75 14.51 15.56 9.09
C THR A 75 13.06 15.81 8.67
N CYS A 76 12.21 14.79 8.69
CA CYS A 76 10.81 14.96 8.31
C CYS A 76 10.01 15.57 9.46
N ASP A 77 9.26 16.63 9.20
CA ASP A 77 8.44 17.36 10.18
C ASP A 77 6.94 17.27 9.90
N CYS A 78 6.52 16.35 9.01
CA CYS A 78 5.11 16.16 8.69
C CYS A 78 4.30 15.71 9.92
N ALA A 79 2.98 15.97 9.90
CA ALA A 79 2.09 15.68 11.02
C ALA A 79 2.20 14.24 11.55
N VAL A 80 2.41 13.25 10.67
CA VAL A 80 2.57 11.83 11.01
C VAL A 80 3.85 11.56 11.80
N CYS A 81 4.93 12.30 11.54
CA CYS A 81 6.19 12.15 12.28
C CYS A 81 6.18 12.90 13.62
N VAL A 82 5.30 13.90 13.75
CA VAL A 82 5.10 14.66 14.99
C VAL A 82 4.16 13.91 15.93
N ASP A 83 3.09 13.29 15.42
CA ASP A 83 2.11 12.53 16.20
C ASP A 83 2.42 11.02 16.21
N GLN A 84 3.39 10.63 17.04
CA GLN A 84 4.03 9.32 16.97
C GLN A 84 3.21 8.17 17.59
N GLY A 85 2.36 8.44 18.58
CA GLY A 85 1.78 7.37 19.43
C GLY A 85 0.79 6.45 18.72
N GLU A 86 -0.35 7.01 18.33
CA GLU A 86 -1.43 6.25 17.68
C GLU A 86 -1.04 5.82 16.26
N THR A 87 -0.40 6.73 15.52
CA THR A 87 0.03 6.50 14.14
C THR A 87 1.03 5.36 14.01
N ASP A 88 2.02 5.26 14.91
CA ASP A 88 3.00 4.16 14.83
C ASP A 88 2.36 2.82 15.17
N SER A 89 1.41 2.79 16.11
CA SER A 89 0.67 1.58 16.46
C SER A 89 -0.19 1.10 15.29
N ARG A 90 -0.88 2.01 14.59
CA ARG A 90 -1.63 1.71 13.36
C ARG A 90 -0.72 1.21 12.25
N ARG A 91 0.40 1.88 11.97
CA ARG A 91 1.36 1.49 10.94
C ARG A 91 2.02 0.13 11.22
N ALA A 92 2.36 -0.13 12.48
CA ALA A 92 2.86 -1.44 12.90
C ALA A 92 1.81 -2.53 12.69
N ARG A 93 0.53 -2.27 13.05
CA ARG A 93 -0.58 -3.22 12.81
C ARG A 93 -0.75 -3.50 11.32
N MET A 94 -0.80 -2.47 10.47
CA MET A 94 -0.85 -2.62 9.01
C MET A 94 0.32 -3.49 8.50
N GLY A 95 1.54 -3.23 8.99
CA GLY A 95 2.73 -4.01 8.62
C GLY A 95 2.60 -5.49 8.97
N VAL A 96 2.12 -5.81 10.17
CA VAL A 96 1.87 -7.20 10.59
C VAL A 96 0.81 -7.87 9.73
N LEU A 97 -0.31 -7.18 9.44
CA LEU A 97 -1.36 -7.70 8.58
C LEU A 97 -0.85 -7.98 7.17
N LEU A 98 -0.12 -7.02 6.59
CA LEU A 98 0.42 -7.15 5.24
C LEU A 98 1.39 -8.34 5.15
N LEU A 99 2.30 -8.50 6.12
CA LEU A 99 3.21 -9.64 6.18
C LEU A 99 2.44 -10.96 6.27
N THR A 100 1.46 -11.04 7.17
CA THR A 100 0.65 -12.24 7.38
C THR A 100 -0.10 -12.64 6.10
N LEU A 101 -0.70 -11.68 5.40
CA LEU A 101 -1.41 -11.93 4.14
C LEU A 101 -0.46 -12.31 3.02
N ASN A 102 0.73 -11.70 2.96
CA ASN A 102 1.75 -12.02 1.97
C ASN A 102 2.32 -13.44 2.12
N GLU A 103 2.37 -13.97 3.34
CA GLU A 103 2.73 -15.37 3.60
C GLU A 103 1.59 -16.35 3.25
N ASN A 104 0.36 -15.86 3.10
CA ASN A 104 -0.84 -16.67 2.87
C ASN A 104 -1.71 -16.13 1.73
N PRO A 105 -1.16 -15.86 0.53
CA PRO A 105 -1.84 -15.10 -0.52
C PRO A 105 -3.05 -15.82 -1.14
N GLU A 106 -3.08 -17.15 -1.05
CA GLU A 106 -4.15 -18.00 -1.57
C GLU A 106 -5.06 -18.57 -0.45
N GLY A 107 -4.91 -18.06 0.77
CA GLY A 107 -5.58 -18.62 1.95
C GLY A 107 -5.05 -19.99 2.37
N ARG A 108 -5.88 -20.73 3.08
CA ARG A 108 -5.62 -22.01 3.74
C ARG A 108 -6.48 -23.12 3.15
N GLY A 109 -6.34 -23.38 1.85
CA GLY A 109 -7.10 -24.42 1.14
C GLY A 109 -8.63 -24.30 1.34
N ASN A 110 -9.38 -25.35 1.01
CA ASN A 110 -10.84 -25.38 1.16
C ASN A 110 -11.38 -26.65 1.86
N ASP A 111 -10.48 -27.45 2.45
CA ASP A 111 -10.82 -28.73 3.04
C ASP A 111 -11.24 -28.60 4.51
N GLY A 112 -12.54 -28.40 4.72
CA GLY A 112 -13.19 -28.54 6.03
C GLY A 112 -13.28 -27.26 6.87
N ILE A 113 -13.86 -27.40 8.06
CA ILE A 113 -14.27 -26.28 8.92
C ILE A 113 -13.06 -25.48 9.45
N ALA A 114 -11.93 -26.14 9.69
CA ALA A 114 -10.72 -25.46 10.15
C ALA A 114 -10.17 -24.50 9.08
N ALA A 115 -9.99 -24.99 7.85
CA ALA A 115 -9.61 -24.20 6.69
C ALA A 115 -10.57 -23.02 6.46
N LEU A 116 -11.88 -23.27 6.55
CA LEU A 116 -12.91 -22.23 6.45
C LEU A 116 -12.73 -21.15 7.52
N GLY A 117 -12.53 -21.53 8.78
CA GLY A 117 -12.33 -20.59 9.90
C GLY A 117 -11.07 -19.73 9.73
N GLU A 118 -9.98 -20.33 9.26
CA GLU A 118 -8.73 -19.60 8.97
C GLU A 118 -8.90 -18.63 7.80
N ASN A 119 -9.53 -19.05 6.70
CA ASN A 119 -9.82 -18.18 5.56
C ASN A 119 -10.72 -17.00 5.93
N LEU A 120 -11.75 -17.23 6.75
CA LEU A 120 -12.59 -16.16 7.28
C LEU A 120 -11.81 -15.17 8.13
N GLN A 121 -10.83 -15.64 8.91
CA GLN A 121 -9.96 -14.75 9.69
C GLN A 121 -9.01 -13.96 8.81
N LEU A 122 -8.43 -14.58 7.78
CA LEU A 122 -7.59 -13.91 6.81
C LEU A 122 -8.39 -12.84 6.05
N LEU A 123 -9.62 -13.13 5.62
CA LEU A 123 -10.48 -12.15 4.95
C LEU A 123 -10.75 -10.95 5.85
N ARG A 124 -11.14 -11.17 7.13
CA ARG A 124 -11.34 -10.08 8.09
C ARG A 124 -10.10 -9.21 8.25
N TRP A 125 -8.91 -9.81 8.26
CA TRP A 125 -7.65 -9.06 8.34
C TRP A 125 -7.33 -8.31 7.04
N ALA A 126 -7.67 -8.85 5.88
CA ALA A 126 -7.54 -8.13 4.61
C ALA A 126 -8.47 -6.92 4.57
N GLU A 127 -9.71 -7.05 5.01
CA GLU A 127 -10.68 -5.95 5.11
C GLU A 127 -10.24 -4.90 6.14
N GLU A 128 -9.75 -5.32 7.31
CA GLU A 128 -9.17 -4.43 8.33
C GLU A 128 -7.98 -3.64 7.75
N LEU A 129 -7.08 -4.32 7.01
CA LEU A 129 -5.96 -3.67 6.35
C LEU A 129 -6.42 -2.64 5.31
N VAL A 130 -7.38 -3.00 4.44
CA VAL A 130 -7.96 -2.09 3.45
C VAL A 130 -8.50 -0.83 4.13
N GLN A 131 -9.34 -0.99 5.16
CA GLN A 131 -9.94 0.14 5.86
C GLN A 131 -8.87 1.09 6.41
N MET A 132 -7.87 0.55 7.11
CA MET A 132 -6.81 1.38 7.69
C MET A 132 -6.00 2.12 6.61
N LEU A 133 -5.72 1.46 5.48
CA LEU A 133 -4.97 2.06 4.37
C LEU A 133 -5.77 3.17 3.67
N GLU A 134 -7.09 2.99 3.49
CA GLU A 134 -7.98 4.02 2.95
C GLU A 134 -8.04 5.24 3.87
N GLU A 135 -8.20 5.03 5.19
CA GLU A 135 -8.24 6.12 6.19
C GLU A 135 -6.95 6.96 6.21
N GLU A 136 -5.79 6.33 6.02
CA GLU A 136 -4.49 7.02 5.98
C GLU A 136 -4.08 7.48 4.58
N ALA A 137 -4.90 7.22 3.56
CA ALA A 137 -4.62 7.49 2.14
C ALA A 137 -3.30 6.88 1.65
N LEU A 138 -3.01 5.65 2.06
CA LEU A 138 -1.78 4.91 1.73
C LEU A 138 -1.95 4.10 0.44
N VAL A 139 -2.14 4.81 -0.68
CA VAL A 139 -2.50 4.22 -1.98
C VAL A 139 -1.47 3.23 -2.53
N ASP A 140 -0.18 3.37 -2.22
CA ASP A 140 0.86 2.44 -2.65
C ASP A 140 0.60 0.98 -2.21
N TYR A 141 -0.19 0.77 -1.14
CA TYR A 141 -0.48 -0.55 -0.57
C TYR A 141 -1.88 -1.07 -0.91
N LEU A 142 -2.79 -0.19 -1.35
CA LEU A 142 -4.20 -0.54 -1.58
C LEU A 142 -4.39 -1.63 -2.64
N PRO A 143 -3.73 -1.59 -3.83
CA PRO A 143 -3.88 -2.65 -4.82
C PRO A 143 -3.60 -4.04 -4.25
N GLN A 144 -2.50 -4.16 -3.49
CA GLN A 144 -2.11 -5.42 -2.86
C GLN A 144 -3.15 -5.88 -1.83
N ALA A 145 -3.65 -4.96 -0.99
CA ALA A 145 -4.66 -5.27 0.03
C ALA A 145 -6.00 -5.70 -0.61
N TYR A 146 -6.46 -5.00 -1.66
CA TYR A 146 -7.63 -5.39 -2.44
C TYR A 146 -7.44 -6.76 -3.10
N GLY A 147 -6.25 -7.02 -3.64
CA GLY A 147 -5.90 -8.32 -4.21
C GLY A 147 -6.06 -9.47 -3.20
N TYR A 148 -5.62 -9.28 -1.94
CA TYR A 148 -5.84 -10.27 -0.88
C TYR A 148 -7.33 -10.46 -0.56
N ALA A 149 -8.07 -9.37 -0.35
CA ALA A 149 -9.51 -9.45 -0.05
C ALA A 149 -10.29 -10.15 -1.18
N GLY A 150 -9.97 -9.84 -2.44
CA GLY A 150 -10.59 -10.45 -3.60
C GLY A 150 -10.29 -11.95 -3.74
N LYS A 151 -9.03 -12.36 -3.52
CA LYS A 151 -8.65 -13.78 -3.53
C LYS A 151 -9.34 -14.56 -2.41
N LEU A 152 -9.31 -14.06 -1.18
CA LEU A 152 -9.89 -14.71 -0.02
C LEU A 152 -11.42 -14.81 -0.13
N SER A 153 -12.09 -13.78 -0.66
CA SER A 153 -13.53 -13.83 -0.97
C SER A 153 -13.85 -14.95 -1.97
N SER A 154 -13.03 -15.08 -3.02
CA SER A 154 -13.18 -16.14 -4.02
C SER A 154 -12.96 -17.55 -3.44
N VAL A 155 -11.96 -17.72 -2.55
CA VAL A 155 -11.73 -18.99 -1.82
C VAL A 155 -12.92 -19.37 -0.94
N LEU A 156 -13.59 -18.37 -0.36
CA LEU A 156 -14.78 -18.54 0.46
C LEU A 156 -16.08 -18.70 -0.35
N GLY A 157 -16.01 -18.63 -1.68
CA GLY A 157 -17.15 -18.77 -2.59
C GLY A 157 -18.02 -17.52 -2.74
N ASP A 158 -17.55 -16.35 -2.27
CA ASP A 158 -18.20 -15.06 -2.48
C ASP A 158 -17.63 -14.37 -3.73
N ASP A 159 -18.12 -14.82 -4.89
CA ASP A 159 -17.66 -14.33 -6.19
C ASP A 159 -18.06 -12.86 -6.43
N GLU A 160 -19.17 -12.39 -5.86
CA GLU A 160 -19.62 -11.00 -5.98
C GLU A 160 -18.65 -10.07 -5.26
N ALA A 161 -18.36 -10.34 -3.98
CA ALA A 161 -17.36 -9.58 -3.23
C ALA A 161 -15.98 -9.68 -3.87
N ALA A 162 -15.59 -10.86 -4.38
CA ALA A 162 -14.32 -11.04 -5.08
C ALA A 162 -14.20 -10.13 -6.32
N MET A 163 -15.28 -9.99 -7.10
CA MET A 163 -15.30 -9.09 -8.25
C MET A 163 -15.26 -7.62 -7.86
N ASP A 164 -15.93 -7.24 -6.78
CA ASP A 164 -15.91 -5.87 -6.26
C ASP A 164 -14.50 -5.45 -5.83
N TRP A 165 -13.78 -6.31 -5.10
CA TRP A 165 -12.39 -6.06 -4.72
C TRP A 165 -11.46 -5.96 -5.92
N ARG A 166 -11.58 -6.89 -6.89
CA ARG A 166 -10.79 -6.85 -8.12
C ARG A 166 -11.04 -5.60 -8.95
N ARG A 167 -12.27 -5.08 -8.95
CA ARG A 167 -12.60 -3.82 -9.62
C ARG A 167 -11.86 -2.64 -8.97
N LYS A 168 -11.89 -2.53 -7.64
CA LYS A 168 -11.13 -1.49 -6.91
C LYS A 168 -9.62 -1.58 -7.15
N GLU A 169 -9.06 -2.79 -7.16
CA GLU A 169 -7.66 -3.02 -7.52
C GLU A 169 -7.36 -2.53 -8.94
N ALA A 170 -8.19 -2.91 -9.91
CA ALA A 170 -8.04 -2.51 -11.30
C ALA A 170 -8.20 -1.01 -11.51
N GLU A 171 -9.12 -0.34 -10.82
CA GLU A 171 -9.31 1.12 -10.87
C GLU A 171 -8.02 1.87 -10.52
N ILE A 172 -7.25 1.37 -9.54
CA ILE A 172 -5.96 1.97 -9.16
C ILE A 172 -4.85 1.61 -10.18
N LEU A 173 -4.82 0.37 -10.69
CA LEU A 173 -3.75 -0.12 -11.58
C LEU A 173 -3.95 0.21 -13.07
N SER A 174 -5.15 0.66 -13.48
CA SER A 174 -5.50 0.94 -14.88
C SER A 174 -5.31 2.38 -15.32
N ILE A 175 -4.78 3.22 -14.44
CA ILE A 175 -4.38 4.63 -14.69
C ILE A 175 -3.03 4.68 -15.43
#